data_AF-A0A1Y3PC33-F1
#
_entry.id   AF-A0A1Y3PC33-F1
#
_cell.length_a   1.000
_cell.length_b   1.000
_cell.length_c   1.000
_cell.angle_alpha   90.00
_cell.angle_beta   90.00
_cell.angle_gamma   90.00
#
_symmetry.space_group_name_H-M   'P 1'
#
loop_
_entity.id
_entity.type
_entity.pdbx_description
1 polymer ?
#
loop_
_entity_poly.entity_id
_entity_poly.type
_entity_poly.pdbx_seq_one_letter_code
_entity_poly.pdbx_strand_id
1 'polypeptide(L)'
;MGTHLVWNFKNKIYVATDRLNWGTYNHINRVLYGAINYNNQNSIILDLSNIRRVYPNGIVPTICEVNRLKRLGINFQLIPPKDEDTRNYCEELGWFHYLSPDEYPLKDNRYQNFSLHRFNNVDELNEVINGVLDVCLKHLIFETGALQAFEWTINEIAGNVLVHSGIEEGFIQVLVDRAHNKLNFIVCDFGVGIPYNIKNAFPEIKSDKMAIEHAIKKGVTSNPEHGQGNGLAGSVAIAIASNSSLFITSKGGRIKVLDGRVKSEKQFPPFEGTSVEMQFNTQIAIDLPRTLWGHKPVSYLELKYENEMGSLVFKLKEHSKNFGNRPTGARLRTLIYNLLLQNAGHEVVVDFEDVPLIASSFADELFGKLAAELGIIDFSKLIKIININAVCKEIIDQAIMQRIVQNYGARHVTILDDIPPK
;
A
#
# COMPACT_ATOMS: atom_id res chain seq x y z
N MET A 1 12.10 -36.31 2.34
CA MET A 1 12.35 -35.62 3.62
C MET A 1 12.08 -34.14 3.40
N GLY A 2 10.93 -33.64 3.86
CA GLY A 2 10.63 -32.21 3.72
C GLY A 2 11.56 -31.41 4.63
N THR A 3 12.28 -30.44 4.09
CA THR A 3 13.05 -29.48 4.88
C THR A 3 12.10 -28.73 5.81
N HIS A 4 12.10 -29.09 7.09
CA HIS A 4 11.30 -28.41 8.11
C HIS A 4 11.87 -26.99 8.31
N LEU A 5 11.12 -25.97 7.85
CA LEU A 5 11.54 -24.57 7.91
C LEU A 5 11.38 -23.95 9.31
N VAL A 6 10.58 -24.58 10.18
CA VAL A 6 10.27 -24.12 11.54
C VAL A 6 10.24 -25.32 12.47
N TRP A 7 10.83 -25.20 13.65
CA TRP A 7 10.97 -26.26 14.64
C TRP A 7 10.40 -25.83 15.99
N ASN A 8 9.76 -26.75 16.71
CA ASN A 8 9.40 -26.53 18.11
C ASN A 8 10.34 -27.28 19.03
N PHE A 9 11.14 -26.56 19.82
CA PHE A 9 11.98 -27.11 20.87
C PHE A 9 11.39 -26.74 22.23
N LYS A 10 10.62 -27.65 22.83
CA LYS A 10 9.78 -27.35 24.02
C LYS A 10 8.81 -26.22 23.69
N ASN A 11 9.03 -25.01 24.18
CA ASN A 11 8.20 -23.83 23.95
C ASN A 11 8.80 -22.85 22.93
N LYS A 12 9.94 -23.20 22.33
CA LYS A 12 10.66 -22.33 21.40
C LYS A 12 10.35 -22.69 19.96
N ILE A 13 9.70 -21.76 19.25
CA ILE A 13 9.43 -21.86 17.81
C ILE A 13 10.58 -21.20 17.07
N TYR A 14 11.50 -22.03 16.60
CA TYR A 14 12.69 -21.61 15.86
C TYR A 14 12.45 -21.60 14.36
N VAL A 15 12.56 -20.42 13.74
CA VAL A 15 12.44 -20.26 12.28
C VAL A 15 13.83 -20.45 11.66
N ALA A 16 14.04 -21.59 11.01
CA ALA A 16 15.37 -21.99 10.51
C ALA A 16 15.74 -21.34 9.16
N THR A 17 14.76 -20.86 8.40
CA THR A 17 14.95 -20.18 7.11
C THR A 17 15.47 -18.75 7.27
N ASP A 18 15.98 -18.16 6.18
CA ASP A 18 16.46 -16.78 6.14
C ASP A 18 15.39 -15.76 5.69
N ARG A 19 14.19 -16.23 5.31
CA ARG A 19 13.09 -15.39 4.81
C ARG A 19 11.82 -15.58 5.63
N LEU A 20 11.13 -14.50 5.98
CA LEU A 20 9.79 -14.51 6.57
C LEU A 20 8.76 -14.00 5.54
N ASN A 21 8.18 -14.94 4.78
CA ASN A 21 7.12 -14.71 3.79
C ASN A 21 5.89 -15.58 4.09
N TRP A 22 4.85 -15.53 3.25
CA TRP A 22 3.63 -16.35 3.40
C TRP A 22 3.91 -17.86 3.63
N GLY A 23 4.86 -18.43 2.89
CA GLY A 23 5.25 -19.84 3.07
C GLY A 23 5.76 -20.11 4.48
N THR A 24 6.64 -19.24 4.97
CA THR A 24 7.21 -19.34 6.32
C THR A 24 6.15 -19.11 7.40
N TYR A 25 5.27 -18.12 7.22
CA TYR A 25 4.10 -17.92 8.08
C TYR A 25 3.26 -19.19 8.22
N ASN A 26 2.96 -19.89 7.12
CA ASN A 26 2.20 -21.14 7.20
C ASN A 26 2.90 -22.21 8.04
N HIS A 27 4.23 -22.29 7.99
CA HIS A 27 4.99 -23.19 8.86
C HIS A 27 4.96 -22.74 10.32
N ILE A 28 5.11 -21.44 10.60
CA ILE A 28 4.96 -20.88 11.95
C ILE A 28 3.58 -21.21 12.50
N ASN A 29 2.52 -20.93 11.74
CA ASN A 29 1.14 -21.19 12.15
C ASN A 29 0.89 -22.68 12.42
N ARG A 30 1.40 -23.59 11.57
CA ARG A 30 1.34 -25.04 11.81
C ARG A 30 1.95 -25.45 13.15
N VAL A 31 3.14 -24.91 13.43
CA VAL A 31 3.87 -25.24 14.65
C VAL A 31 3.20 -24.64 15.89
N LEU A 32 2.75 -23.38 15.81
CA LEU A 32 1.95 -22.72 16.85
C LEU A 32 0.67 -23.50 17.14
N TYR A 33 -0.09 -23.85 16.09
CA TYR A 33 -1.34 -24.57 16.25
C TYR A 33 -1.14 -25.90 17.00
N GLY A 34 -0.07 -26.64 16.69
CA GLY A 34 0.24 -27.88 17.42
C GLY A 34 0.72 -27.64 18.86
N ALA A 35 1.55 -26.61 19.06
CA ALA A 35 2.03 -26.20 20.37
C ALA A 35 0.88 -25.86 21.34
N ILE A 36 -0.10 -25.10 20.86
CA ILE A 36 -1.23 -24.64 21.68
C ILE A 36 -2.27 -25.76 21.85
N ASN A 37 -2.75 -26.36 20.76
CA ASN A 37 -3.93 -27.25 20.82
C ASN A 37 -3.61 -28.70 21.21
N TYR A 38 -2.37 -29.17 21.00
CA TYR A 38 -2.01 -30.56 21.32
C TYR A 38 -1.02 -30.65 22.48
N ASN A 39 -0.13 -29.67 22.64
CA ASN A 39 0.88 -29.68 23.71
C ASN A 39 0.52 -28.76 24.89
N ASN A 40 -0.62 -28.06 24.84
CA ASN A 40 -1.13 -27.17 25.91
C ASN A 40 -0.10 -26.14 26.37
N GLN A 41 0.69 -25.59 25.44
CA GLN A 41 1.70 -24.59 25.76
C GLN A 41 1.04 -23.23 25.99
N ASN A 42 1.38 -22.58 27.10
CA ASN A 42 0.88 -21.26 27.48
C ASN A 42 1.95 -20.16 27.43
N SER A 43 3.16 -20.52 27.02
CA SER A 43 4.29 -19.62 26.82
C SER A 43 5.02 -20.06 25.56
N ILE A 44 5.33 -19.11 24.68
CA ILE A 44 5.99 -19.35 23.40
C ILE A 44 7.14 -18.37 23.22
N ILE A 45 8.30 -18.87 22.80
CA ILE A 45 9.42 -18.05 22.34
C ILE A 45 9.44 -18.10 20.82
N LEU A 46 9.10 -17.00 20.16
CA LEU A 46 9.22 -16.87 18.71
C LEU A 46 10.65 -16.44 18.35
N ASP A 47 11.43 -17.36 17.80
CA ASP A 47 12.83 -17.11 17.45
C ASP A 47 13.00 -16.86 15.96
N LEU A 48 13.23 -15.58 15.64
CA LEU A 48 13.49 -15.06 14.30
C LEU A 48 14.99 -14.84 14.03
N SER A 49 15.89 -15.35 14.86
CA SER A 49 17.33 -15.04 14.81
C SER A 49 18.02 -15.35 13.48
N ASN A 50 17.51 -16.29 12.69
CA ASN A 50 18.05 -16.62 11.35
C ASN A 50 17.48 -15.74 10.22
N ILE A 51 16.40 -15.00 10.46
CA ILE A 51 15.74 -14.22 9.43
C ILE A 51 16.65 -13.09 8.97
N ARG A 52 16.75 -12.91 7.65
CA ARG A 52 17.50 -11.83 6.98
C ARG A 52 16.64 -11.03 6.01
N ARG A 53 15.43 -11.51 5.72
CA ARG A 53 14.49 -10.88 4.78
C ARG A 53 13.09 -11.07 5.30
N VAL A 54 12.35 -9.97 5.44
CA VAL A 54 10.99 -9.97 5.96
C VAL A 54 10.06 -9.35 4.95
N TYR A 55 8.91 -10.00 4.74
CA TYR A 55 7.87 -9.56 3.83
C TYR A 55 6.56 -9.35 4.61
N PRO A 56 5.73 -8.34 4.26
CA PRO A 56 4.47 -8.07 4.95
C PRO A 56 3.58 -9.30 5.08
N ASN A 57 3.48 -10.11 4.02
CA ASN A 57 2.66 -11.32 3.99
C ASN A 57 3.17 -12.48 4.88
N GLY A 58 4.38 -12.37 5.43
CA GLY A 58 4.88 -13.27 6.46
C GLY A 58 4.65 -12.71 7.85
N ILE A 59 5.06 -11.45 8.08
CA ILE A 59 5.11 -10.86 9.41
C ILE A 59 3.75 -10.33 9.90
N VAL A 60 2.94 -9.69 9.05
CA VAL A 60 1.65 -9.12 9.47
C VAL A 60 0.65 -10.20 9.88
N PRO A 61 0.48 -11.31 9.12
CA PRO A 61 -0.31 -12.45 9.59
C PRO A 61 0.24 -13.09 10.87
N THR A 62 1.57 -13.09 11.07
CA THR A 62 2.19 -13.57 12.32
C THR A 62 1.83 -12.65 13.48
N ILE A 63 1.88 -11.32 13.29
CA ILE A 63 1.45 -10.33 14.27
C ILE A 63 -0.01 -10.55 14.67
N CYS A 64 -0.91 -10.72 13.71
CA CYS A 64 -2.33 -10.97 14.01
C CYS A 64 -2.53 -12.22 14.86
N GLU A 65 -1.89 -13.34 14.50
CA GLU A 65 -2.02 -14.59 15.25
C GLU A 65 -1.41 -14.50 16.66
N VAL A 66 -0.25 -13.85 16.81
CA VAL A 66 0.38 -13.62 18.12
C VAL A 66 -0.53 -12.74 19.00
N ASN A 67 -1.07 -11.65 18.47
CA ASN A 67 -1.98 -10.76 19.23
C ASN A 67 -3.26 -11.48 19.66
N ARG A 68 -3.85 -12.27 18.76
CA ARG A 68 -5.01 -13.12 19.08
C ARG A 68 -4.71 -14.11 20.20
N LEU A 69 -3.58 -14.82 20.12
CA LEU A 69 -3.18 -15.79 21.15
C LEU A 69 -2.82 -15.13 22.48
N LYS A 70 -2.21 -13.94 22.47
CA LYS A 70 -2.00 -13.14 23.69
C LYS A 70 -3.32 -12.79 24.37
N ARG A 71 -4.36 -12.41 23.61
CA ARG A 71 -5.72 -12.17 24.15
C ARG A 71 -6.36 -13.42 24.77
N LEU A 72 -5.92 -14.61 24.37
CA LEU A 72 -6.31 -15.89 24.96
C LEU A 72 -5.42 -16.31 26.15
N GLY A 73 -4.52 -15.44 26.62
CA GLY A 73 -3.66 -15.69 27.78
C GLY A 73 -2.35 -16.42 27.47
N ILE A 74 -1.97 -16.55 26.19
CA ILE A 74 -0.68 -17.15 25.82
C ILE A 74 0.42 -16.09 25.91
N ASN A 75 1.47 -16.38 26.67
CA ASN A 75 2.62 -15.49 26.80
C ASN A 75 3.58 -15.64 25.61
N PHE A 76 4.09 -14.53 25.09
CA PHE A 76 5.05 -14.54 23.99
C PHE A 76 6.31 -13.76 24.34
N GLN A 77 7.46 -14.31 23.96
CA GLN A 77 8.74 -13.63 23.92
C GLN A 77 9.29 -13.64 22.49
N LEU A 78 9.86 -12.52 22.06
CA LEU A 78 10.49 -12.39 20.75
C LEU A 78 12.01 -12.53 20.87
N ILE A 79 12.63 -13.38 20.05
CA ILE A 79 14.07 -13.29 19.76
C ILE A 79 14.20 -12.67 18.35
N PRO A 80 14.71 -11.43 18.22
CA PRO A 80 14.77 -10.74 16.95
C PRO A 80 15.84 -11.34 16.01
N PRO A 81 15.81 -10.99 14.70
CA PRO A 81 16.89 -11.25 13.76
C PRO A 81 18.28 -10.87 14.31
N LYS A 82 19.26 -11.75 14.12
CA LYS A 82 20.67 -11.44 14.45
C LYS A 82 21.27 -10.39 13.54
N ASP A 83 20.82 -10.37 12.28
CA ASP A 83 21.22 -9.39 11.28
C ASP A 83 20.67 -8.00 11.66
N GLU A 84 21.59 -7.03 11.82
CA GLU A 84 21.27 -5.70 12.34
C GLU A 84 20.42 -4.89 11.36
N ASP A 85 20.74 -4.92 10.07
CA ASP A 85 19.96 -4.24 9.03
C ASP A 85 18.51 -4.75 9.00
N THR A 86 18.32 -6.07 9.05
CA THR A 86 16.99 -6.68 9.12
C THR A 86 16.25 -6.27 10.39
N ARG A 87 16.95 -6.18 11.53
CA ARG A 87 16.35 -5.76 12.79
C ARG A 87 15.88 -4.30 12.73
N ASN A 88 16.75 -3.40 12.29
CA ASN A 88 16.46 -1.98 12.13
C ASN A 88 15.27 -1.78 11.18
N TYR A 89 15.27 -2.50 10.04
CA TYR A 89 14.16 -2.48 9.10
C TYR A 89 12.83 -2.89 9.74
N CYS A 90 12.80 -3.98 10.51
CA CYS A 90 11.58 -4.42 11.21
C CYS A 90 11.11 -3.42 12.29
N GLU A 91 12.03 -2.75 12.97
CA GLU A 91 11.70 -1.70 13.94
C GLU A 91 11.13 -0.45 13.27
N GLU A 92 11.75 0.01 12.18
CA GLU A 92 11.29 1.17 11.40
C GLU A 92 9.89 0.97 10.84
N LEU A 93 9.57 -0.25 10.42
CA LEU A 93 8.24 -0.61 9.93
C LEU A 93 7.24 -0.93 11.05
N GLY A 94 7.63 -0.82 12.32
CA GLY A 94 6.75 -1.01 13.48
C GLY A 94 6.39 -2.48 13.77
N TRP A 95 6.94 -3.45 13.06
CA TRP A 95 6.54 -4.86 13.23
C TRP A 95 6.87 -5.42 14.61
N PHE A 96 8.02 -5.06 15.18
CA PHE A 96 8.39 -5.53 16.52
C PHE A 96 7.55 -4.88 17.62
N HIS A 97 7.08 -3.65 17.44
CA HIS A 97 6.15 -3.03 18.36
C HIS A 97 4.89 -3.89 18.52
N TYR A 98 4.32 -4.35 17.41
CA TYR A 98 3.11 -5.19 17.46
C TYR A 98 3.36 -6.66 17.86
N LEU A 99 4.62 -7.10 17.93
CA LEU A 99 4.98 -8.41 18.48
C LEU A 99 5.36 -8.36 19.97
N SER A 100 6.08 -7.33 20.41
CA SER A 100 6.56 -7.14 21.78
C SER A 100 6.59 -5.65 22.14
N PRO A 101 5.42 -5.04 22.45
CA PRO A 101 5.31 -3.59 22.63
C PRO A 101 6.09 -3.06 23.84
N ASP A 102 6.27 -3.87 24.88
CA ASP A 102 7.01 -3.50 26.09
C ASP A 102 8.52 -3.35 25.82
N GLU A 103 9.05 -4.12 24.86
CA GLU A 103 10.47 -4.07 24.46
C GLU A 103 10.71 -3.07 23.32
N TYR A 104 9.73 -2.88 22.44
CA TYR A 104 9.85 -2.07 21.23
C TYR A 104 8.75 -1.01 21.19
N PRO A 105 9.00 0.20 21.71
CA PRO A 105 8.03 1.30 21.61
C PRO A 105 7.84 1.70 20.15
N LEU A 106 6.62 2.14 19.81
CA LEU A 106 6.34 2.63 18.47
C LEU A 106 7.15 3.91 18.22
N LYS A 107 7.98 3.91 17.17
CA LYS A 107 8.72 5.10 16.76
C LYS A 107 7.75 6.05 16.04
N ASP A 108 7.87 7.33 16.33
CA ASP A 108 7.03 8.39 15.76
C ASP A 108 7.39 8.61 14.29
N ASN A 109 6.80 7.82 13.40
CA ASN A 109 7.17 7.79 11.99
C ASN A 109 6.33 8.79 11.18
N ARG A 110 6.52 10.09 11.44
CA ARG A 110 5.68 11.16 10.87
C ARG A 110 5.91 11.42 9.39
N TYR A 111 7.02 10.98 8.81
CA TYR A 111 7.34 11.31 7.42
C TYR A 111 8.22 10.22 6.83
N GLN A 112 7.77 9.64 5.72
CA GLN A 112 8.47 8.70 4.85
C GLN A 112 8.21 7.22 5.19
N ASN A 113 7.12 6.71 4.60
CA ASN A 113 7.03 5.34 4.13
C ASN A 113 6.77 4.22 5.15
N PHE A 114 5.62 3.55 4.97
CA PHE A 114 5.49 2.09 5.02
C PHE A 114 5.46 1.37 6.38
N SER A 115 5.32 2.06 7.51
CA SER A 115 5.05 1.37 8.77
C SER A 115 3.72 0.61 8.76
N LEU A 116 3.65 -0.47 9.54
CA LEU A 116 2.39 -1.11 9.86
C LEU A 116 1.56 -0.15 10.71
N HIS A 117 0.34 0.12 10.31
CA HIS A 117 -0.61 0.91 11.09
C HIS A 117 -1.69 0.00 11.64
N ARG A 118 -2.01 0.21 12.92
CA ARG A 118 -3.21 -0.33 13.56
C ARG A 118 -4.31 0.74 13.47
N PHE A 119 -5.53 0.30 13.20
CA PHE A 119 -6.73 1.15 13.26
C PHE A 119 -7.82 0.43 14.04
N ASN A 120 -8.62 1.18 14.80
CA ASN A 120 -9.75 0.64 15.55
C ASN A 120 -11.10 1.30 15.26
N ASN A 121 -11.10 2.42 14.55
CA ASN A 121 -12.32 3.16 14.22
C ASN A 121 -12.21 3.79 12.83
N VAL A 122 -13.31 4.38 12.37
CA VAL A 122 -13.43 4.95 11.02
C VAL A 122 -12.51 6.15 10.83
N ASP A 123 -12.35 7.00 11.86
CA ASP A 123 -11.50 8.19 11.77
C ASP A 123 -10.02 7.80 11.66
N GLU A 124 -9.55 6.90 12.52
CA GLU A 124 -8.19 6.33 12.43
C GLU A 124 -7.94 5.67 11.07
N LEU A 125 -8.93 4.92 10.56
CA LEU A 125 -8.80 4.26 9.26
C LEU A 125 -8.66 5.30 8.12
N ASN A 126 -9.47 6.35 8.13
CA ASN A 126 -9.42 7.42 7.13
C ASN A 126 -8.07 8.14 7.16
N GLU A 127 -7.55 8.47 8.35
CA GLU A 127 -6.22 9.08 8.50
C GLU A 127 -5.12 8.20 7.90
N VAL A 128 -5.17 6.90 8.17
CA VAL A 128 -4.19 5.94 7.66
C VAL A 128 -4.27 5.81 6.14
N ILE A 129 -5.47 5.68 5.57
CA ILE A 129 -5.67 5.59 4.11
C ILE A 129 -5.17 6.86 3.43
N ASN A 130 -5.50 8.05 3.98
CA ASN A 130 -5.04 9.33 3.44
C ASN A 130 -3.51 9.43 3.45
N GLY A 131 -2.85 8.97 4.52
CA GLY A 131 -1.39 8.90 4.60
C GLY A 131 -0.79 7.95 3.58
N VAL A 132 -1.40 6.78 3.38
CA VAL A 132 -0.99 5.80 2.36
C VAL A 132 -1.07 6.38 0.95
N LEU A 133 -2.18 7.04 0.60
CA LEU A 133 -2.37 7.63 -0.72
C LEU A 133 -1.37 8.75 -0.99
N ASP A 134 -1.15 9.66 -0.02
CA ASP A 134 -0.16 10.74 -0.14
C ASP A 134 1.25 10.20 -0.40
N VAL A 135 1.64 9.13 0.30
CA VAL A 135 2.93 8.46 0.10
C VAL A 135 3.03 7.84 -1.28
N CYS A 136 2.00 7.11 -1.72
CA CYS A 136 1.99 6.44 -3.02
C CYS A 136 2.10 7.47 -4.17
N LEU A 137 1.33 8.56 -4.10
CA LEU A 137 1.32 9.63 -5.10
C LEU A 137 2.64 10.37 -5.24
N LYS A 138 3.46 10.40 -4.18
CA LYS A 138 4.81 11.00 -4.18
C LYS A 138 5.89 10.04 -4.72
N HIS A 139 5.57 8.78 -4.95
CA HIS A 139 6.56 7.74 -5.22
C HIS A 139 6.30 6.88 -6.45
N LEU A 140 5.06 6.83 -6.92
CA LEU A 140 4.64 6.09 -8.09
C LEU A 140 3.82 6.98 -9.01
N ILE A 141 3.93 6.74 -10.32
CA ILE A 141 2.96 7.24 -11.29
C ILE A 141 1.84 6.22 -11.42
N PHE A 142 0.61 6.70 -11.49
CA PHE A 142 -0.58 5.91 -11.71
C PHE A 142 -1.17 6.23 -13.08
N GLU A 143 -1.37 5.19 -13.88
CA GLU A 143 -2.14 5.29 -15.13
C GLU A 143 -3.60 5.68 -14.86
N THR A 144 -4.29 6.11 -15.90
CA THR A 144 -5.70 6.54 -15.81
C THR A 144 -6.56 5.46 -15.16
N GLY A 145 -7.30 5.82 -14.11
CA GLY A 145 -8.18 4.91 -13.37
C GLY A 145 -7.49 3.99 -12.36
N ALA A 146 -6.15 3.86 -12.42
CA ALA A 146 -5.40 2.96 -11.55
C ALA A 146 -5.39 3.46 -10.09
N LEU A 147 -5.26 4.77 -9.88
CA LEU A 147 -5.29 5.37 -8.54
C LEU A 147 -6.66 5.17 -7.87
N GLN A 148 -7.75 5.48 -8.58
CA GLN A 148 -9.10 5.35 -8.05
C GLN A 148 -9.43 3.88 -7.78
N ALA A 149 -8.94 2.96 -8.60
CA ALA A 149 -9.10 1.53 -8.37
C ALA A 149 -8.36 1.06 -7.10
N PHE A 150 -7.13 1.54 -6.89
CA PHE A 150 -6.36 1.25 -5.69
C PHE A 150 -7.04 1.83 -4.43
N GLU A 151 -7.43 3.10 -4.48
CA GLU A 151 -8.17 3.79 -3.42
C GLU A 151 -9.47 3.07 -3.06
N TRP A 152 -10.27 2.69 -4.05
CA TRP A 152 -11.51 1.96 -3.80
C TRP A 152 -11.22 0.61 -3.14
N THR A 153 -10.22 -0.11 -3.65
CA THR A 153 -9.86 -1.44 -3.15
C THR A 153 -9.39 -1.39 -1.69
N ILE A 154 -8.54 -0.43 -1.33
CA ILE A 154 -8.02 -0.31 0.04
C ILE A 154 -9.11 0.11 1.03
N ASN A 155 -10.00 1.05 0.64
CA ASN A 155 -11.14 1.46 1.44
C ASN A 155 -12.12 0.31 1.71
N GLU A 156 -12.48 -0.45 0.67
CA GLU A 156 -13.40 -1.59 0.80
C GLU A 156 -12.82 -2.68 1.69
N ILE A 157 -11.56 -3.08 1.45
CA ILE A 157 -10.94 -4.15 2.22
C ILE A 157 -10.74 -3.75 3.68
N ALA A 158 -10.27 -2.54 3.96
CA ALA A 158 -10.03 -2.10 5.32
C ALA A 158 -11.33 -1.75 6.06
N GLY A 159 -12.32 -1.16 5.38
CA GLY A 159 -13.65 -0.91 5.95
C GLY A 159 -14.37 -2.20 6.34
N ASN A 160 -14.19 -3.28 5.56
CA ASN A 160 -14.73 -4.60 5.90
C ASN A 160 -14.23 -5.12 7.26
N VAL A 161 -13.04 -4.72 7.72
CA VAL A 161 -12.54 -5.11 9.04
C VAL A 161 -13.44 -4.55 10.13
N LEU A 162 -13.76 -3.26 10.08
CA LEU A 162 -14.59 -2.59 11.11
C LEU A 162 -16.03 -3.11 11.12
N VAL A 163 -16.59 -3.47 9.96
CA VAL A 163 -17.99 -3.89 9.85
C VAL A 163 -18.17 -5.39 10.10
N HIS A 164 -17.23 -6.24 9.67
CA HIS A 164 -17.46 -7.69 9.57
C HIS A 164 -16.53 -8.55 10.42
N SER A 165 -15.42 -8.02 10.96
CA SER A 165 -14.48 -8.86 11.70
C SER A 165 -15.00 -9.27 13.08
N GLY A 166 -16.00 -8.57 13.62
CA GLY A 166 -16.48 -8.78 15.00
C GLY A 166 -15.50 -8.31 16.07
N ILE A 167 -14.42 -7.63 15.66
CA ILE A 167 -13.47 -6.91 16.51
C ILE A 167 -13.27 -5.51 15.94
N GLU A 168 -12.88 -4.56 16.79
CA GLU A 168 -12.54 -3.19 16.37
C GLU A 168 -11.02 -3.07 16.16
N GLU A 169 -10.32 -4.08 15.65
CA GLU A 169 -8.87 -3.97 15.46
C GLU A 169 -8.42 -4.57 14.14
N GLY A 170 -7.84 -3.72 13.29
CA GLY A 170 -7.25 -4.08 12.01
C GLY A 170 -5.84 -3.55 11.86
N PHE A 171 -5.09 -4.18 10.96
CA PHE A 171 -3.76 -3.75 10.56
C PHE A 171 -3.72 -3.51 9.06
N ILE A 172 -3.02 -2.45 8.67
CA ILE A 172 -2.81 -2.10 7.26
C ILE A 172 -1.37 -1.66 7.03
N GLN A 173 -0.80 -2.11 5.92
CA GLN A 173 0.53 -1.70 5.48
C GLN A 173 0.57 -1.66 3.97
N VAL A 174 1.27 -0.65 3.44
CA VAL A 174 1.63 -0.54 2.02
C VAL A 174 3.14 -0.46 1.93
N LEU A 175 3.74 -1.12 0.94
CA LEU A 175 5.15 -0.98 0.54
C LEU A 175 5.20 -0.62 -0.94
N VAL A 176 5.92 0.44 -1.30
CA VAL A 176 6.14 0.80 -2.72
C VAL A 176 7.38 0.12 -3.26
N ASP A 177 7.25 -0.47 -4.45
CA ASP A 177 8.33 -0.96 -5.28
C ASP A 177 8.48 -0.05 -6.51
N ARG A 178 9.32 0.98 -6.36
CA ARG A 178 9.56 1.97 -7.44
C ARG A 178 10.26 1.35 -8.65
N ALA A 179 11.07 0.32 -8.46
CA ALA A 179 11.83 -0.28 -9.55
C ALA A 179 10.91 -1.01 -10.55
N HIS A 180 9.79 -1.53 -10.06
CA HIS A 180 8.84 -2.29 -10.88
C HIS A 180 7.49 -1.57 -11.08
N ASN A 181 7.34 -0.32 -10.61
CA ASN A 181 6.10 0.45 -10.61
C ASN A 181 4.92 -0.32 -10.01
N LYS A 182 5.17 -0.92 -8.85
CA LYS A 182 4.18 -1.70 -8.10
C LYS A 182 4.09 -1.19 -6.68
N LEU A 183 2.96 -1.47 -6.04
CA LEU A 183 2.83 -1.38 -4.59
C LEU A 183 2.33 -2.72 -4.06
N ASN A 184 2.80 -3.12 -2.89
CA ASN A 184 2.27 -4.26 -2.16
C ASN A 184 1.50 -3.70 -0.98
N PHE A 185 0.22 -4.04 -0.84
CA PHE A 185 -0.51 -3.75 0.39
C PHE A 185 -1.02 -5.03 1.04
N ILE A 186 -1.19 -4.94 2.35
CA ILE A 186 -1.81 -5.98 3.15
C ILE A 186 -2.74 -5.35 4.17
N VAL A 187 -3.94 -5.92 4.30
CA VAL A 187 -4.89 -5.64 5.36
C VAL A 187 -5.14 -6.96 6.09
N CYS A 188 -4.98 -6.97 7.41
CA CYS A 188 -5.23 -8.14 8.23
C CYS A 188 -6.02 -7.79 9.48
N ASP A 189 -6.92 -8.68 9.86
CA ASP A 189 -7.57 -8.73 11.17
C ASP A 189 -7.40 -10.13 11.78
N PHE A 190 -7.78 -10.28 13.05
CA PHE A 190 -7.83 -11.57 13.74
C PHE A 190 -9.23 -11.90 14.30
N GLY A 191 -10.26 -11.46 13.57
CA GLY A 191 -11.66 -11.60 13.94
C GLY A 191 -12.31 -12.94 13.54
N VAL A 192 -13.64 -12.90 13.35
CA VAL A 192 -14.46 -14.08 13.05
C VAL A 192 -14.22 -14.64 11.65
N GLY A 193 -13.70 -13.83 10.72
CA GLY A 193 -13.38 -14.21 9.34
C GLY A 193 -14.59 -14.31 8.40
N ILE A 194 -14.31 -14.20 7.10
CA ILE A 194 -15.32 -14.25 6.02
C ILE A 194 -16.21 -15.51 6.11
N PRO A 195 -15.68 -16.74 6.30
CA PRO A 195 -16.52 -17.92 6.35
C PRO A 195 -17.56 -17.92 7.47
N TYR A 196 -17.27 -17.32 8.63
CA TYR A 196 -18.26 -17.25 9.71
C TYR A 196 -19.50 -16.48 9.26
N ASN A 197 -19.31 -15.27 8.75
CA ASN A 197 -20.41 -14.40 8.31
C ASN A 197 -21.18 -14.99 7.12
N ILE A 198 -20.48 -15.53 6.13
CA ILE A 198 -21.12 -16.13 4.95
C ILE A 198 -21.94 -17.36 5.33
N LYS A 199 -21.44 -18.23 6.20
CA LYS A 199 -22.20 -19.43 6.59
C LYS A 199 -23.41 -19.11 7.47
N ASN A 200 -23.37 -17.99 8.21
CA ASN A 200 -24.53 -17.53 8.96
C ASN A 200 -25.61 -16.98 8.03
N ALA A 201 -25.23 -16.24 6.98
CA ALA A 201 -26.17 -15.71 5.98
C ALA A 201 -26.64 -16.77 4.97
N PHE A 202 -25.79 -17.75 4.65
CA PHE A 202 -26.00 -18.81 3.66
C PHE A 202 -25.69 -20.19 4.28
N PRO A 203 -26.60 -20.72 5.12
CA PRO A 203 -26.35 -21.94 5.92
C PRO A 203 -26.10 -23.20 5.09
N GLU A 204 -26.47 -23.24 3.82
CA GLU A 204 -26.18 -24.32 2.89
C GLU A 204 -24.69 -24.45 2.57
N ILE A 205 -23.91 -23.37 2.72
CA ILE A 205 -22.47 -23.37 2.52
C ILE A 205 -21.80 -23.94 3.78
N LYS A 206 -21.13 -25.08 3.67
CA LYS A 206 -20.47 -25.73 4.83
C LYS A 206 -18.95 -25.60 4.83
N SER A 207 -18.32 -25.46 3.67
CA SER A 207 -16.87 -25.38 3.54
C SER A 207 -16.38 -23.93 3.62
N ASP A 208 -15.31 -23.68 4.38
CA ASP A 208 -14.65 -22.36 4.42
C ASP A 208 -14.19 -21.93 3.02
N LYS A 209 -13.63 -22.87 2.26
CA LYS A 209 -13.21 -22.64 0.88
C LYS A 209 -14.39 -22.14 0.02
N MET A 210 -15.52 -22.84 0.08
CA MET A 210 -16.72 -22.46 -0.67
C MET A 210 -17.31 -21.12 -0.19
N ALA A 211 -17.20 -20.83 1.10
CA ALA A 211 -17.68 -19.56 1.66
C ALA A 211 -16.90 -18.37 1.10
N ILE A 212 -15.57 -18.47 0.97
CA ILE A 212 -14.78 -17.39 0.35
C ILE A 212 -15.03 -17.33 -1.16
N GLU A 213 -15.15 -18.48 -1.86
CA GLU A 213 -15.54 -18.52 -3.27
C GLU A 213 -16.91 -17.85 -3.51
N HIS A 214 -17.82 -17.96 -2.55
CA HIS A 214 -19.12 -17.30 -2.60
C HIS A 214 -18.99 -15.79 -2.34
N ALA A 215 -18.20 -15.39 -1.34
CA ALA A 215 -18.00 -13.98 -0.96
C ALA A 215 -17.40 -13.10 -2.06
N ILE A 216 -16.64 -13.68 -2.99
CA ILE A 216 -16.06 -12.92 -4.12
C ILE A 216 -17.01 -12.79 -5.33
N LYS A 217 -18.25 -13.28 -5.23
CA LYS A 217 -19.26 -13.10 -6.27
C LYS A 217 -19.95 -11.76 -6.11
N LYS A 218 -20.29 -11.12 -7.23
CA LYS A 218 -21.03 -9.86 -7.25
C LYS A 218 -22.36 -9.98 -6.49
N GLY A 219 -22.69 -8.98 -5.69
CA GLY A 219 -23.96 -8.88 -4.96
C GLY A 219 -24.04 -9.76 -3.71
N VAL A 220 -22.95 -10.40 -3.31
CA VAL A 220 -22.92 -11.26 -2.12
C VAL A 220 -22.49 -10.45 -0.91
N THR A 221 -23.39 -10.32 0.06
CA THR A 221 -23.14 -9.71 1.37
C THR A 221 -23.79 -10.54 2.47
N SER A 222 -23.16 -10.59 3.64
CA SER A 222 -23.78 -11.14 4.85
C SER A 222 -24.65 -10.12 5.59
N ASN A 223 -24.62 -8.84 5.20
CA ASN A 223 -25.41 -7.76 5.79
C ASN A 223 -25.96 -6.85 4.68
N PRO A 224 -27.15 -7.15 4.14
CA PRO A 224 -27.77 -6.37 3.06
C PRO A 224 -28.15 -4.94 3.46
N GLU A 225 -28.34 -4.66 4.75
CA GLU A 225 -28.71 -3.33 5.24
C GLU A 225 -27.52 -2.35 5.22
N HIS A 226 -26.29 -2.87 5.30
CA HIS A 226 -25.07 -2.06 5.43
C HIS A 226 -24.14 -2.13 4.21
N GLY A 227 -24.46 -2.91 3.17
CA GLY A 227 -23.60 -3.02 2.00
C GLY A 227 -24.23 -3.76 0.83
N GLN A 228 -23.75 -3.44 -0.38
CA GLN A 228 -24.27 -4.00 -1.64
C GLN A 228 -23.63 -5.34 -2.03
N GLY A 229 -22.65 -5.84 -1.25
CA GLY A 229 -21.98 -7.12 -1.53
C GLY A 229 -21.03 -7.09 -2.72
N ASN A 230 -20.43 -5.92 -3.00
CA ASN A 230 -19.57 -5.73 -4.16
C ASN A 230 -18.09 -5.55 -3.82
N GLY A 231 -17.70 -5.32 -2.55
CA GLY A 231 -16.33 -4.98 -2.14
C GLY A 231 -15.27 -6.02 -2.57
N LEU A 232 -15.39 -7.26 -2.11
CA LEU A 232 -14.43 -8.32 -2.45
C LEU A 232 -14.50 -8.72 -3.94
N ALA A 233 -15.70 -8.76 -4.51
CA ALA A 233 -15.88 -9.06 -5.94
C ALA A 233 -15.23 -8.00 -6.83
N GLY A 234 -15.39 -6.72 -6.49
CA GLY A 234 -14.74 -5.60 -7.17
C GLY A 234 -13.23 -5.62 -6.98
N SER A 235 -12.73 -5.99 -5.79
CA SER A 235 -11.30 -6.12 -5.53
C SER A 235 -10.66 -7.19 -6.42
N VAL A 236 -11.34 -8.33 -6.61
CA VAL A 236 -10.92 -9.38 -7.55
C VAL A 236 -10.98 -8.87 -9.00
N ALA A 237 -12.04 -8.16 -9.39
CA ALA A 237 -12.18 -7.61 -10.74
C ALA A 237 -11.07 -6.60 -11.06
N ILE A 238 -10.76 -5.70 -10.12
CA ILE A 238 -9.66 -4.74 -10.23
C ILE A 238 -8.31 -5.47 -10.34
N ALA A 239 -8.09 -6.51 -9.54
CA ALA A 239 -6.86 -7.30 -9.62
C ALA A 239 -6.65 -7.91 -11.02
N ILE A 240 -7.71 -8.46 -11.61
CA ILE A 240 -7.68 -9.02 -12.96
C ILE A 240 -7.46 -7.91 -14.00
N ALA A 241 -8.23 -6.81 -13.93
CA ALA A 241 -8.17 -5.72 -14.90
C ALA A 241 -6.80 -5.02 -14.93
N SER A 242 -6.13 -4.94 -13.78
CA SER A 242 -4.81 -4.32 -13.63
C SER A 242 -3.63 -5.29 -13.75
N ASN A 243 -3.87 -6.56 -14.12
CA ASN A 243 -2.84 -7.62 -14.10
C ASN A 243 -2.03 -7.65 -12.77
N SER A 244 -2.75 -7.44 -11.67
CA SER A 244 -2.24 -7.46 -10.31
C SER A 244 -2.47 -8.82 -9.68
N SER A 245 -1.69 -9.15 -8.65
CA SER A 245 -1.95 -10.35 -7.85
C SER A 245 -2.73 -10.00 -6.60
N LEU A 246 -3.72 -10.81 -6.23
CA LEU A 246 -4.52 -10.65 -5.02
C LEU A 246 -4.61 -12.00 -4.28
N PHE A 247 -4.51 -11.97 -2.97
CA PHE A 247 -4.66 -13.13 -2.11
C PHE A 247 -5.62 -12.81 -0.97
N ILE A 248 -6.62 -13.65 -0.77
CA ILE A 248 -7.58 -13.52 0.34
C ILE A 248 -7.53 -14.81 1.14
N THR A 249 -7.22 -14.75 2.43
CA THR A 249 -7.18 -15.91 3.32
C THR A 249 -8.04 -15.67 4.54
N SER A 250 -8.91 -16.63 4.84
CA SER A 250 -9.75 -16.58 6.03
C SER A 250 -10.19 -17.98 6.41
N LYS A 251 -10.04 -18.34 7.69
CA LYS A 251 -10.23 -19.69 8.23
C LYS A 251 -9.56 -20.74 7.32
N GLY A 252 -10.25 -21.81 6.98
CA GLY A 252 -9.75 -22.90 6.15
C GLY A 252 -9.73 -22.64 4.64
N GLY A 253 -9.94 -21.41 4.16
CA GLY A 253 -9.98 -21.07 2.74
C GLY A 253 -8.93 -20.03 2.32
N ARG A 254 -8.44 -20.14 1.08
CA ARG A 254 -7.62 -19.12 0.43
C ARG A 254 -8.01 -18.95 -1.04
N ILE A 255 -8.17 -17.71 -1.50
CA ILE A 255 -8.27 -17.32 -2.90
C ILE A 255 -6.94 -16.73 -3.36
N LYS A 256 -6.55 -17.03 -4.59
CA LYS A 256 -5.42 -16.47 -5.31
C LYS A 256 -5.89 -15.95 -6.65
N VAL A 257 -5.57 -14.69 -6.94
CA VAL A 257 -5.65 -14.10 -8.28
C VAL A 257 -4.22 -13.94 -8.77
N LEU A 258 -3.86 -14.70 -9.81
CA LEU A 258 -2.54 -14.68 -10.43
C LEU A 258 -2.72 -14.81 -11.94
N ASP A 259 -2.00 -13.99 -12.70
CA ASP A 259 -2.03 -13.99 -14.18
C ASP A 259 -3.46 -13.93 -14.74
N GLY A 260 -4.30 -13.07 -14.13
CA GLY A 260 -5.71 -12.91 -14.49
C GLY A 260 -6.63 -14.09 -14.14
N ARG A 261 -6.15 -15.10 -13.40
CA ARG A 261 -6.90 -16.31 -13.05
C ARG A 261 -7.18 -16.37 -11.56
N VAL A 262 -8.41 -16.74 -11.23
CA VAL A 262 -8.85 -16.99 -9.85
C VAL A 262 -8.72 -18.47 -9.54
N LYS A 263 -8.02 -18.80 -8.46
CA LYS A 263 -7.90 -20.16 -7.92
C LYS A 263 -8.20 -20.16 -6.43
N SER A 264 -8.91 -21.19 -6.00
CA SER A 264 -9.22 -21.44 -4.60
C SER A 264 -8.46 -22.64 -4.05
N GLU A 265 -8.00 -22.53 -2.81
CA GLU A 265 -7.20 -23.55 -2.12
C GLU A 265 -7.69 -23.72 -0.67
N LYS A 266 -7.40 -24.90 -0.10
CA LYS A 266 -7.60 -25.13 1.33
C LYS A 266 -6.43 -24.51 2.10
N GLN A 267 -6.75 -23.90 3.23
CA GLN A 267 -5.78 -23.35 4.18
C GLN A 267 -5.77 -24.21 5.45
N PHE A 268 -4.59 -24.59 5.92
CA PHE A 268 -4.45 -25.29 7.21
C PHE A 268 -3.09 -24.99 7.88
N PRO A 269 -3.08 -24.65 9.19
CA PRO A 269 -4.23 -24.38 10.06
C PRO A 269 -5.10 -23.24 9.56
N PRO A 270 -6.37 -23.17 10.00
CA PRO A 270 -7.24 -22.05 9.68
C PRO A 270 -6.57 -20.71 10.05
N PHE A 271 -6.72 -19.70 9.20
CA PHE A 271 -6.38 -18.33 9.55
C PHE A 271 -7.51 -17.73 10.40
N GLU A 272 -7.26 -17.45 11.67
CA GLU A 272 -8.26 -16.87 12.56
C GLU A 272 -8.39 -15.37 12.31
N GLY A 273 -9.26 -14.99 11.37
CA GLY A 273 -9.49 -13.61 10.91
C GLY A 273 -9.65 -13.53 9.39
N THR A 274 -9.35 -12.37 8.80
CA THR A 274 -9.15 -12.19 7.36
C THR A 274 -7.81 -11.55 7.07
N SER A 275 -7.11 -12.06 6.06
CA SER A 275 -5.90 -11.46 5.49
C SER A 275 -6.10 -11.25 4.00
N VAL A 276 -5.98 -10.00 3.55
CA VAL A 276 -6.03 -9.64 2.13
C VAL A 276 -4.72 -8.96 1.75
N GLU A 277 -4.03 -9.54 0.78
CA GLU A 277 -2.75 -9.07 0.25
C GLU A 277 -2.89 -8.80 -1.23
N MET A 278 -2.38 -7.67 -1.71
CA MET A 278 -2.35 -7.37 -3.13
C MET A 278 -1.01 -6.76 -3.54
N GLN A 279 -0.49 -7.22 -4.67
CA GLN A 279 0.55 -6.52 -5.41
C GLN A 279 -0.11 -5.83 -6.58
N PHE A 280 -0.31 -4.52 -6.45
CA PHE A 280 -1.01 -3.68 -7.41
C PHE A 280 -0.03 -3.10 -8.44
N ASN A 281 -0.35 -3.25 -9.72
CA ASN A 281 0.39 -2.66 -10.83
C ASN A 281 -0.17 -1.27 -11.15
N THR A 282 0.65 -0.21 -11.00
CA THR A 282 0.18 1.16 -11.21
C THR A 282 0.25 1.60 -12.68
N GLN A 283 0.81 0.78 -13.57
CA GLN A 283 1.10 1.11 -14.97
C GLN A 283 0.11 0.49 -15.96
N ILE A 284 -1.06 0.07 -15.48
CA ILE A 284 -2.13 -0.43 -16.34
C ILE A 284 -3.35 0.44 -16.12
N ALA A 285 -3.83 1.08 -17.19
CA ALA A 285 -5.05 1.88 -17.16
C ALA A 285 -6.26 0.99 -16.89
N ILE A 286 -7.22 1.51 -16.12
CA ILE A 286 -8.41 0.77 -15.68
C ILE A 286 -9.66 1.58 -16.00
N ASP A 287 -10.54 1.02 -16.80
CA ASP A 287 -11.91 1.51 -16.94
C ASP A 287 -12.72 1.10 -15.70
N LEU A 288 -12.67 1.95 -14.68
CA LEU A 288 -13.24 1.65 -13.37
C LEU A 288 -14.77 1.48 -13.41
N PRO A 289 -15.56 2.33 -14.10
CA PRO A 289 -16.99 2.12 -14.26
C PRO A 289 -17.30 0.77 -14.90
N ARG A 290 -16.57 0.36 -15.94
CA ARG A 290 -16.77 -0.96 -16.54
C ARG A 290 -16.40 -2.09 -15.59
N THR A 291 -15.30 -1.93 -14.84
CA THR A 291 -14.77 -2.93 -13.90
C THR A 291 -15.70 -3.13 -12.69
N LEU A 292 -16.28 -2.04 -12.19
CA LEU A 292 -17.16 -2.02 -11.02
C LEU A 292 -18.63 -1.88 -11.40
N TRP A 293 -19.06 -2.39 -12.56
CA TRP A 293 -20.47 -2.48 -12.96
C TRP A 293 -21.28 -1.17 -12.92
N GLY A 294 -20.66 -0.05 -13.27
CA GLY A 294 -21.27 1.28 -13.35
C GLY A 294 -21.01 2.16 -12.13
N HIS A 295 -20.35 1.64 -11.09
CA HIS A 295 -19.97 2.45 -9.94
C HIS A 295 -18.81 3.41 -10.29
N LYS A 296 -19.02 4.69 -10.00
CA LYS A 296 -18.01 5.74 -10.06
C LYS A 296 -17.68 6.18 -8.64
N PRO A 297 -16.59 5.70 -8.04
CA PRO A 297 -16.16 6.21 -6.75
C PRO A 297 -15.70 7.67 -6.89
N VAL A 298 -15.94 8.46 -5.85
CA VAL A 298 -15.38 9.81 -5.70
C VAL A 298 -13.86 9.67 -5.55
N SER A 299 -13.08 10.54 -6.19
CA SER A 299 -11.63 10.45 -6.11
C SER A 299 -11.07 11.21 -4.90
N TYR A 300 -10.13 10.61 -4.16
CA TYR A 300 -9.32 11.29 -3.15
C TYR A 300 -8.71 12.60 -3.65
N LEU A 301 -8.30 12.65 -4.91
CA LEU A 301 -7.68 13.82 -5.49
C LEU A 301 -8.65 15.00 -5.59
N GLU A 302 -9.88 14.74 -6.02
CA GLU A 302 -10.95 15.74 -6.09
C GLU A 302 -11.21 16.29 -4.67
N LEU A 303 -11.45 15.41 -3.70
CA LEU A 303 -11.73 15.83 -2.32
C LEU A 303 -10.59 16.61 -1.65
N LYS A 304 -9.33 16.29 -1.98
CA LYS A 304 -8.17 16.87 -1.32
C LYS A 304 -7.64 18.14 -2.00
N TYR A 305 -7.67 18.19 -3.32
CA TYR A 305 -6.99 19.24 -4.08
C TYR A 305 -7.95 20.17 -4.81
N GLU A 306 -9.19 19.76 -5.07
CA GLU A 306 -10.14 20.61 -5.77
C GLU A 306 -10.68 21.70 -4.85
N ASN A 307 -10.59 22.95 -5.28
CA ASN A 307 -11.22 24.06 -4.59
C ASN A 307 -12.69 24.23 -5.03
N GLU A 308 -13.42 25.16 -4.41
CA GLU A 308 -14.83 25.46 -4.75
C GLU A 308 -15.06 25.85 -6.23
N MET A 309 -14.00 26.28 -6.93
CA MET A 309 -14.04 26.68 -8.33
C MET A 309 -13.61 25.55 -9.30
N GLY A 310 -13.41 24.32 -8.81
CA GLY A 310 -13.01 23.17 -9.61
C GLY A 310 -11.53 23.16 -10.02
N SER A 311 -10.71 24.05 -9.46
CA SER A 311 -9.27 24.09 -9.73
C SER A 311 -8.50 23.22 -8.74
N LEU A 312 -7.52 22.47 -9.23
CA LEU A 312 -6.64 21.66 -8.37
C LEU A 312 -5.57 22.56 -7.74
N VAL A 313 -5.75 22.90 -6.47
CA VAL A 313 -4.82 23.73 -5.71
C VAL A 313 -3.84 22.86 -4.93
N PHE A 314 -2.56 23.05 -5.22
CA PHE A 314 -1.45 22.34 -4.62
C PHE A 314 -0.59 23.31 -3.80
N LYS A 315 -0.83 23.36 -2.49
CA LYS A 315 -0.07 24.21 -1.55
C LYS A 315 1.26 23.57 -1.18
N LEU A 316 2.37 24.14 -1.68
CA LEU A 316 3.70 23.56 -1.49
C LEU A 316 4.05 23.31 -0.02
N LYS A 317 3.66 24.23 0.87
CA LYS A 317 3.94 24.18 2.29
C LYS A 317 3.33 22.97 3.01
N GLU A 318 2.16 22.53 2.57
CA GLU A 318 1.45 21.40 3.18
C GLU A 318 2.11 20.06 2.83
N HIS A 319 2.81 20.00 1.69
CA HIS A 319 3.40 18.75 1.19
C HIS A 319 4.90 18.60 1.48
N SER A 320 5.58 19.67 1.90
CA SER A 320 6.97 19.60 2.36
C SER A 320 7.34 20.71 3.35
N LYS A 321 8.17 20.36 4.33
CA LYS A 321 8.81 21.31 5.25
C LYS A 321 10.13 21.89 4.71
N ASN A 322 10.72 21.26 3.69
CA ASN A 322 12.03 21.62 3.15
C ASN A 322 12.01 21.62 1.61
N PHE A 323 12.46 22.73 1.00
CA PHE A 323 12.52 22.94 -0.46
C PHE A 323 13.97 23.07 -0.95
N GLY A 324 14.93 22.55 -0.18
CA GLY A 324 16.36 22.72 -0.41
C GLY A 324 17.04 21.60 -1.21
N ASN A 325 16.33 20.53 -1.58
CA ASN A 325 16.98 19.34 -2.14
C ASN A 325 16.20 18.69 -3.31
N ARG A 326 16.93 17.97 -4.16
CA ARG A 326 16.37 17.25 -5.32
C ARG A 326 15.35 16.17 -4.91
N PRO A 327 15.60 15.30 -3.91
CA PRO A 327 14.62 14.26 -3.54
C PRO A 327 13.22 14.80 -3.23
N THR A 328 13.11 15.94 -2.53
CA THR A 328 11.80 16.59 -2.34
C THR A 328 11.20 17.04 -3.67
N GLY A 329 11.97 17.74 -4.52
CA GLY A 329 11.50 18.19 -5.83
C GLY A 329 10.96 17.05 -6.69
N ALA A 330 11.67 15.91 -6.71
CA ALA A 330 11.25 14.73 -7.46
C ALA A 330 9.92 14.14 -6.96
N ARG A 331 9.72 14.08 -5.63
CA ARG A 331 8.48 13.60 -5.00
C ARG A 331 7.29 14.49 -5.32
N LEU A 332 7.46 15.82 -5.22
CA LEU A 332 6.39 16.76 -5.53
C LEU A 332 6.07 16.78 -7.02
N ARG A 333 7.09 16.62 -7.87
CA ARG A 333 6.90 16.47 -9.32
C ARG A 333 6.05 15.26 -9.66
N THR A 334 6.37 14.11 -9.06
CA THR A 334 5.62 12.85 -9.23
C THR A 334 4.15 13.06 -8.87
N LEU A 335 3.89 13.74 -7.76
CA LEU A 335 2.54 14.03 -7.30
C LEU A 335 1.79 15.01 -8.22
N ILE A 336 2.41 16.11 -8.65
CA ILE A 336 1.81 17.04 -9.63
C ILE A 336 1.52 16.31 -10.94
N TYR A 337 2.42 15.44 -11.39
CA TYR A 337 2.20 14.67 -12.61
C TYR A 337 1.00 13.72 -12.48
N ASN A 338 0.84 13.05 -11.34
CA ASN A 338 -0.37 12.28 -11.05
C ASN A 338 -1.63 13.16 -11.07
N LEU A 339 -1.61 14.36 -10.47
CA LEU A 339 -2.75 15.28 -10.51
C LEU A 339 -3.17 15.60 -11.96
N LEU A 340 -2.20 15.90 -12.83
CA LEU A 340 -2.44 16.18 -14.25
C LEU A 340 -3.00 14.96 -15.00
N LEU A 341 -2.42 13.78 -14.79
CA LEU A 341 -2.85 12.54 -15.46
C LEU A 341 -4.27 12.14 -15.07
N GLN A 342 -4.62 12.27 -13.79
CA GLN A 342 -5.94 11.88 -13.30
C GLN A 342 -7.03 12.90 -13.63
N ASN A 343 -6.65 14.15 -13.96
CA ASN A 343 -7.55 15.24 -14.27
C ASN A 343 -7.21 15.86 -15.63
N ALA A 344 -7.18 15.03 -16.67
CA ALA A 344 -6.75 15.44 -18.00
C ALA A 344 -7.46 16.74 -18.47
N GLY A 345 -6.66 17.72 -18.88
CA GLY A 345 -7.13 19.01 -19.36
C GLY A 345 -7.40 20.06 -18.28
N HIS A 346 -7.33 19.71 -17.00
CA HIS A 346 -7.45 20.66 -15.89
C HIS A 346 -6.08 21.20 -15.47
N GLU A 347 -6.09 22.45 -14.99
CA GLU A 347 -4.88 23.12 -14.53
C GLU A 347 -4.58 22.74 -13.07
N VAL A 348 -3.29 22.63 -12.76
CA VAL A 348 -2.80 22.51 -11.38
C VAL A 348 -2.21 23.85 -10.95
N VAL A 349 -2.79 24.42 -9.91
CA VAL A 349 -2.37 25.67 -9.29
C VAL A 349 -1.38 25.36 -8.18
N VAL A 350 -0.10 25.64 -8.40
CA VAL A 350 0.97 25.52 -7.41
C VAL A 350 1.04 26.80 -6.59
N ASP A 351 0.67 26.70 -5.32
CA ASP A 351 0.62 27.82 -4.39
C ASP A 351 1.89 27.90 -3.53
N PHE A 352 2.55 29.05 -3.57
CA PHE A 352 3.78 29.39 -2.85
C PHE A 352 3.55 30.15 -1.54
N GLU A 353 2.30 30.28 -1.10
CA GLU A 353 1.97 30.81 0.24
C GLU A 353 2.85 30.12 1.31
N ASP A 354 3.46 30.94 2.18
CA ASP A 354 4.40 30.50 3.24
C ASP A 354 5.66 29.75 2.78
N VAL A 355 6.06 29.92 1.52
CA VAL A 355 7.33 29.42 0.96
C VAL A 355 8.30 30.59 0.70
N PRO A 356 9.19 30.91 1.66
CA PRO A 356 10.08 32.07 1.53
C PRO A 356 11.20 31.85 0.50
N LEU A 357 11.71 30.63 0.38
CA LEU A 357 12.85 30.32 -0.47
C LEU A 357 12.83 28.85 -0.91
N ILE A 358 13.31 28.59 -2.13
CA ILE A 358 13.59 27.26 -2.67
C ILE A 358 15.04 27.21 -3.18
N ALA A 359 15.65 26.02 -3.22
CA ALA A 359 16.96 25.85 -3.85
C ALA A 359 16.84 25.69 -5.37
N SER A 360 17.82 26.15 -6.14
CA SER A 360 17.85 25.94 -7.61
C SER A 360 17.78 24.46 -7.99
N SER A 361 18.39 23.57 -7.19
CA SER A 361 18.29 22.13 -7.42
C SER A 361 16.88 21.57 -7.23
N PHE A 362 16.10 22.16 -6.32
CA PHE A 362 14.70 21.78 -6.13
C PHE A 362 13.86 22.31 -7.30
N ALA A 363 14.09 23.56 -7.72
CA ALA A 363 13.37 24.18 -8.83
C ALA A 363 13.61 23.47 -10.17
N ASP A 364 14.85 23.07 -10.48
CA ASP A 364 15.16 22.25 -11.66
C ASP A 364 14.47 20.89 -11.60
N GLU A 365 14.56 20.20 -10.47
CA GLU A 365 13.97 18.87 -10.32
C GLU A 365 12.44 18.89 -10.44
N LEU A 366 11.79 19.93 -9.91
CA LEU A 366 10.34 20.10 -9.98
C LEU A 366 9.91 20.73 -11.29
N PHE A 367 10.15 22.03 -11.46
CA PHE A 367 9.61 22.82 -12.57
C PHE A 367 10.39 22.65 -13.86
N GLY A 368 11.73 22.63 -13.78
CA GLY A 368 12.58 22.47 -14.97
C GLY A 368 12.26 21.16 -15.69
N LYS A 369 12.28 20.05 -14.96
CA LYS A 369 11.95 18.73 -15.52
C LYS A 369 10.49 18.59 -15.95
N LEU A 370 9.52 19.15 -15.19
CA LEU A 370 8.12 19.16 -15.64
C LEU A 370 7.95 19.90 -16.96
N ALA A 371 8.56 21.08 -17.11
CA ALA A 371 8.51 21.85 -18.35
C ALA A 371 9.15 21.11 -19.53
N ALA A 372 10.21 20.35 -19.26
CA ALA A 372 10.85 19.48 -20.25
C ALA A 372 9.99 18.27 -20.64
N GLU A 373 9.31 17.63 -19.69
CA GLU A 373 8.48 16.43 -19.90
C GLU A 373 7.15 16.77 -20.60
N LEU A 374 6.49 17.86 -20.20
CA LEU A 374 5.24 18.32 -20.82
C LEU A 374 5.48 19.11 -22.12
N GLY A 375 6.64 19.75 -22.24
CA GLY A 375 6.86 20.80 -23.23
C GLY A 375 6.33 22.15 -22.75
N ILE A 376 6.93 23.24 -23.25
CA ILE A 376 6.69 24.59 -22.68
C ILE A 376 5.26 25.08 -22.85
N ILE A 377 4.61 24.73 -23.97
CA ILE A 377 3.24 25.16 -24.26
C ILE A 377 2.27 24.51 -23.27
N ASP A 378 2.34 23.19 -23.11
CA ASP A 378 1.47 22.47 -22.19
C ASP A 378 1.82 22.79 -20.72
N PHE A 379 3.09 22.99 -20.39
CA PHE A 379 3.49 23.45 -19.06
C PHE A 379 2.85 24.80 -18.72
N SER A 380 2.96 25.80 -19.59
CA SER A 380 2.37 27.12 -19.35
C SER A 380 0.84 27.10 -19.31
N LYS A 381 0.21 26.16 -20.01
CA LYS A 381 -1.23 25.98 -20.00
C LYS A 381 -1.72 25.27 -18.73
N LEU A 382 -1.02 24.20 -18.32
CA LEU A 382 -1.50 23.28 -17.28
C LEU A 382 -0.98 23.61 -15.88
N ILE A 383 0.14 24.33 -15.76
CA ILE A 383 0.73 24.68 -14.47
C ILE A 383 0.59 26.18 -14.22
N LYS A 384 -0.21 26.55 -13.22
CA LYS A 384 -0.32 27.92 -12.72
C LYS A 384 0.47 28.07 -11.43
N ILE A 385 1.26 29.13 -11.31
CA ILE A 385 2.03 29.42 -10.09
C ILE A 385 1.47 30.70 -9.47
N ILE A 386 1.07 30.64 -8.19
CA ILE A 386 0.49 31.77 -7.45
C ILE A 386 1.26 32.02 -6.14
N ASN A 387 1.09 33.23 -5.57
CA ASN A 387 1.70 33.66 -4.30
C ASN A 387 3.24 33.53 -4.25
N ILE A 388 3.90 33.58 -5.42
CA ILE A 388 5.35 33.45 -5.52
C ILE A 388 6.06 34.80 -5.32
N ASN A 389 7.15 34.78 -4.54
CA ASN A 389 8.02 35.95 -4.39
C ASN A 389 9.03 36.08 -5.54
N ALA A 390 9.60 37.28 -5.70
CA ALA A 390 10.51 37.59 -6.82
C ALA A 390 11.74 36.67 -6.89
N VAL A 391 12.31 36.29 -5.75
CA VAL A 391 13.50 35.43 -5.67
C VAL A 391 13.17 34.02 -6.15
N CYS A 392 12.09 33.42 -5.62
CA CYS A 392 11.64 32.09 -6.06
C CYS A 392 11.28 32.10 -7.55
N LYS A 393 10.64 33.17 -8.04
CA LYS A 393 10.30 33.30 -9.46
C LYS A 393 11.54 33.27 -10.35
N GLU A 394 12.57 34.05 -10.01
CA GLU A 394 13.83 34.07 -10.78
C GLU A 394 14.50 32.69 -10.80
N ILE A 395 14.53 31.99 -9.66
CA ILE A 395 15.10 30.64 -9.55
C ILE A 395 14.35 29.65 -10.46
N ILE A 396 13.02 29.72 -10.51
CA ILE A 396 12.20 28.86 -11.38
C ILE A 396 12.41 29.19 -12.85
N ASP A 397 12.40 30.49 -13.21
CA ASP A 397 12.60 30.94 -14.58
C ASP A 397 13.96 30.47 -15.12
N GLN A 398 15.02 30.60 -14.31
CA GLN A 398 16.36 30.09 -14.64
C GLN A 398 16.36 28.56 -14.81
N ALA A 399 15.72 27.82 -13.90
CA ALA A 399 15.66 26.36 -13.94
C ALA A 399 14.94 25.86 -15.21
N ILE A 400 13.82 26.47 -15.58
CA ILE A 400 13.07 26.15 -16.80
C ILE A 400 13.92 26.46 -18.04
N MET A 401 14.51 27.67 -18.10
CA MET A 401 15.32 28.09 -19.25
C MET A 401 16.52 27.16 -19.47
N GLN A 402 17.25 26.82 -18.41
CA GLN A 402 18.38 25.89 -18.49
C GLN A 402 17.96 24.53 -19.04
N ARG A 403 16.81 24.00 -18.60
CA ARG A 403 16.31 22.70 -19.06
C ARG A 403 15.90 22.70 -20.53
N ILE A 404 15.25 23.77 -20.97
CA ILE A 404 14.88 23.96 -22.38
C ILE A 404 16.15 23.99 -23.23
N VAL A 405 17.14 24.82 -22.88
CA VAL A 405 18.40 24.91 -23.64
C VAL A 405 19.13 23.56 -23.69
N GLN A 406 19.19 22.82 -22.59
CA GLN A 406 19.82 21.48 -22.57
C GLN A 406 19.11 20.48 -23.48
N ASN A 407 17.78 20.40 -23.43
CA ASN A 407 17.01 19.44 -24.23
C ASN A 407 16.97 19.77 -25.72
N TYR A 408 16.87 21.06 -26.09
CA TYR A 408 16.87 21.47 -27.49
C TYR A 408 18.29 21.58 -28.08
N GLY A 409 19.28 21.97 -27.27
CA GLY A 409 20.70 21.98 -27.66
C GLY A 409 21.25 20.58 -27.93
N ALA A 410 20.90 19.59 -27.10
CA ALA A 410 21.32 18.20 -27.30
C ALA A 410 20.74 17.57 -28.58
N ARG A 411 19.48 17.88 -28.93
CA ARG A 411 18.84 17.39 -30.17
C ARG A 411 19.46 17.95 -31.46
N HIS A 412 20.08 19.14 -31.41
CA HIS A 412 20.73 19.73 -32.57
C HIS A 412 22.17 19.28 -32.79
N VAL A 413 22.86 18.79 -31.75
CA VAL A 413 24.22 18.25 -31.89
C VAL A 413 24.20 16.87 -32.57
N THR A 414 23.20 16.02 -32.31
CA THR A 414 23.12 14.67 -32.90
C THR A 414 22.84 14.66 -34.42
N ILE A 415 22.29 15.74 -34.99
CA ILE A 415 21.95 15.81 -36.43
C ILE A 415 23.17 16.21 -37.28
N LEU A 416 24.20 16.82 -36.70
CA LEU A 416 25.35 17.34 -37.45
C LEU A 416 26.49 16.32 -37.65
N ASP A 417 26.48 15.20 -36.94
CA ASP A 417 27.55 14.18 -36.99
C ASP A 417 27.33 13.08 -38.05
N ASP A 418 26.18 13.05 -38.75
CA ASP A 418 25.81 12.00 -39.71
C ASP A 418 25.98 12.38 -41.21
N ILE A 419 26.75 13.42 -41.53
CA ILE A 419 27.08 13.74 -42.93
C ILE A 419 28.50 13.24 -43.23
N PRO A 420 28.67 12.11 -43.97
CA PRO A 420 29.99 11.64 -44.34
C PRO A 420 30.66 12.65 -45.29
N PRO A 421 31.97 12.92 -45.13
CA PRO A 421 32.69 13.82 -46.00
C PRO A 421 32.73 13.27 -47.43
N LYS A 422 32.47 14.15 -48.40
CA LYS A 422 32.50 13.88 -49.85
C LYS A 422 33.89 13.51 -50.36
#